data_AF-A0A2G1YUS3-F1
#
_entry.id   AF-A0A2G1YUS3-F1
#
_cell.length_a   1.000
_cell.length_b   1.000
_cell.length_c   1.000
_cell.angle_alpha   90.00
_cell.angle_beta   90.00
_cell.angle_gamma   90.00
#
_symmetry.space_group_name_H-M   'P 1'
#
loop_
_entity.id
_entity.type
_entity.pdbx_description
1 polymer ?
#
loop_
_entity_poly.entity_id
_entity_poly.type
_entity_poly.pdbx_seq_one_letter_code
_entity_poly.pdbx_strand_id
1 'polypeptide(L)'
;MLRKFKVGRAQALTKIGSDFAFQCNNDAARRVLEMARDRECEIMVFVGNHGCIQIHTGVVKKLVDHASWYNVLDPKFNLHL
;
A
#
# COMPACT_ATOMS: atom_id res chain seq x y z
N MET A 1 -5.62 -9.01 18.28
CA MET A 1 -5.54 -10.34 17.64
C MET A 1 -4.11 -10.87 17.55
N LEU A 2 -3.20 -10.30 16.74
CA LEU A 2 -1.83 -10.81 16.56
C LEU A 2 -1.06 -11.07 17.88
N ARG A 3 -1.07 -10.10 18.81
CA ARG A 3 -0.44 -10.23 20.13
C ARG A 3 -1.00 -11.39 20.97
N LYS A 4 -2.32 -11.62 20.90
CA LYS A 4 -3.01 -12.70 21.65
C LYS A 4 -2.53 -14.08 21.19
N PHE A 5 -2.34 -14.25 19.88
CA PHE A 5 -1.90 -15.51 19.28
C PHE A 5 -0.38 -15.59 19.10
N LYS A 6 0.37 -14.55 19.48
CA LYS A 6 1.83 -14.45 19.37
C LYS A 6 2.36 -14.74 17.95
N VAL A 7 1.66 -14.24 16.93
CA VAL A 7 2.03 -14.42 15.51
C VAL A 7 2.34 -13.08 14.83
N GLY A 8 3.25 -13.10 13.85
CA GLY A 8 3.52 -11.96 12.98
C GLY A 8 2.41 -11.74 11.93
N ARG A 9 2.37 -10.56 11.30
CA ARG A 9 1.34 -10.21 10.30
C ARG A 9 1.33 -11.17 9.11
N ALA A 10 2.48 -11.39 8.47
CA ALA A 10 2.56 -12.31 7.33
C ALA A 10 2.15 -13.74 7.71
N GLN A 11 2.62 -14.22 8.86
CA GLN A 11 2.24 -15.54 9.38
C GLN A 11 0.73 -15.67 9.61
N ALA A 12 0.08 -14.64 10.15
CA ALA A 12 -1.37 -14.63 10.34
C ALA A 12 -2.12 -14.68 8.99
N LEU A 13 -1.67 -13.91 8.00
CA LEU A 13 -2.28 -13.90 6.66
C LEU A 13 -2.15 -15.26 5.95
N THR A 14 -1.03 -15.97 6.11
CA THR A 14 -0.87 -17.31 5.54
C THR A 14 -1.74 -18.37 6.24
N LYS A 15 -2.09 -18.17 7.53
CA LYS A 15 -2.80 -19.17 8.34
C LYS A 15 -4.33 -19.02 8.38
N ILE A 16 -4.86 -17.85 8.01
CA ILE A 16 -6.28 -17.52 8.24
C ILE A 16 -7.24 -18.17 7.22
N GLY A 17 -6.72 -18.68 6.10
CA GLY A 17 -7.51 -19.26 5.00
C GLY A 17 -7.74 -18.28 3.85
N SER A 18 -7.98 -18.82 2.65
CA SER A 18 -8.06 -18.06 1.38
C SER A 18 -9.23 -17.08 1.31
N ASP A 19 -10.29 -17.33 2.08
CA ASP A 19 -11.47 -16.46 2.10
C ASP A 19 -11.18 -15.11 2.76
N PHE A 20 -10.13 -15.03 3.58
CA PHE A 20 -9.74 -13.83 4.32
C PHE A 20 -8.45 -13.19 3.83
N ALA A 21 -7.54 -13.97 3.25
CA ALA A 21 -6.28 -13.46 2.71
C ALA A 21 -5.80 -14.35 1.55
N PHE A 22 -5.38 -13.71 0.47
CA PHE A 22 -4.73 -14.37 -0.66
C PHE A 22 -3.53 -13.55 -1.12
N GLN A 23 -2.55 -14.21 -1.71
CA GLN A 23 -1.34 -13.56 -2.22
C GLN A 23 -1.61 -12.96 -3.60
N CYS A 24 -1.27 -11.68 -3.75
CA CYS A 24 -1.27 -10.99 -5.04
C CYS A 24 0.13 -10.98 -5.66
N ASN A 25 0.22 -10.68 -6.95
CA ASN A 25 1.49 -10.38 -7.61
C ASN A 25 2.18 -9.16 -6.97
N ASN A 26 3.51 -9.13 -6.98
CA ASN A 26 4.31 -8.04 -6.40
C ASN A 26 4.07 -6.67 -7.06
N ASP A 27 3.52 -6.66 -8.28
CA ASP A 27 3.14 -5.45 -9.02
C ASP A 27 1.80 -4.84 -8.55
N ALA A 28 1.09 -5.47 -7.61
CA ALA A 28 -0.27 -5.08 -7.24
C ALA A 28 -0.36 -3.63 -6.73
N ALA A 29 0.64 -3.16 -5.97
CA ALA A 29 0.66 -1.78 -5.47
C ALA A 29 0.70 -0.76 -6.62
N ARG A 30 1.55 -0.99 -7.63
CA ARG A 30 1.61 -0.19 -8.85
C ARG A 30 0.27 -0.15 -9.55
N ARG A 31 -0.32 -1.33 -9.81
CA ARG A 31 -1.62 -1.42 -10.50
C ARG A 31 -2.74 -0.72 -9.74
N VAL A 32 -2.76 -0.80 -8.40
CA VAL A 32 -3.75 -0.07 -7.59
C VAL A 32 -3.56 1.44 -7.70
N LEU A 33 -2.33 1.95 -7.68
CA LEU A 33 -2.06 3.38 -7.86
C LEU A 33 -2.53 3.87 -9.24
N GLU A 34 -2.22 3.12 -10.30
CA GLU A 34 -2.65 3.43 -11.67
C GLU A 34 -4.18 3.44 -11.79
N MET A 35 -4.86 2.42 -11.24
CA MET A 35 -6.33 2.37 -11.21
C MET A 35 -6.94 3.50 -10.39
N ALA A 36 -6.32 3.88 -9.25
CA ALA A 36 -6.79 4.97 -8.43
C ALA A 36 -6.69 6.31 -9.14
N ARG A 37 -5.58 6.57 -9.84
CA ARG A 37 -5.39 7.74 -10.71
C ARG A 37 -6.46 7.78 -11.80
N ASP A 38 -6.61 6.68 -12.55
CA ASP A 38 -7.47 6.64 -13.74
C ASP A 38 -8.96 6.78 -13.39
N ARG A 39 -9.35 6.39 -12.17
CA ARG A 39 -10.73 6.50 -11.67
C ARG A 39 -10.97 7.73 -10.80
N GLU A 40 -9.95 8.56 -10.59
CA GLU A 40 -9.98 9.64 -9.60
C GLU A 40 -10.50 9.16 -8.22
N CYS A 41 -10.14 7.93 -7.85
CA CYS A 41 -10.61 7.31 -6.61
C CYS A 41 -9.74 7.78 -5.46
N GLU A 42 -10.37 8.33 -4.41
CA GLU A 42 -9.64 8.63 -3.17
C GLU A 42 -9.21 7.34 -2.48
N ILE A 43 -7.92 7.26 -2.16
CA ILE A 43 -7.32 6.14 -1.45
C ILE A 43 -6.65 6.62 -0.17
N MET A 44 -6.31 5.67 0.69
CA MET A 44 -5.45 5.91 1.83
C MET A 44 -4.12 5.17 1.66
N VAL A 45 -3.01 5.89 1.83
CA VAL A 45 -1.65 5.32 1.80
C VAL A 45 -1.05 5.40 3.20
N PHE A 46 -0.70 4.23 3.76
CA PHE A 46 -0.11 4.11 5.10
C PHE A 46 1.37 3.75 4.95
N VAL A 47 2.25 4.65 5.38
CA VAL A 47 3.70 4.41 5.46
C VAL A 47 4.13 4.59 6.91
N GLY A 48 4.92 3.67 7.45
CA GLY A 48 5.31 3.75 8.84
C GLY A 48 6.59 3.03 9.17
N ASN A 49 7.11 3.35 10.36
CA ASN A 49 8.20 2.68 11.02
C ASN A 49 7.74 2.25 12.43
N HIS A 50 8.67 1.88 13.31
CA HIS A 50 8.33 1.40 14.66
C HIS A 50 7.59 2.44 15.52
N GLY A 51 7.85 3.74 15.34
CA GLY A 51 7.35 4.81 16.22
C GLY A 51 6.38 5.79 15.57
N CYS A 52 6.22 5.75 14.24
CA CYS A 52 5.39 6.70 13.52
C CYS A 52 4.71 6.04 12.31
N ILE A 53 3.43 6.39 12.09
CA ILE A 53 2.67 6.06 10.89
C ILE A 53 2.18 7.37 10.31
N GLN A 54 2.52 7.64 9.06
CA GLN A 54 1.96 8.74 8.29
C GLN A 54 0.89 8.20 7.33
N ILE A 55 -0.21 8.93 7.23
CA ILE A 55 -1.36 8.54 6.42
C ILE A 55 -1.65 9.68 5.44
N HIS A 56 -1.63 9.37 4.15
CA HIS A 56 -2.21 10.23 3.12
C HIS A 56 -3.63 9.76 2.79
N THR A 57 -4.56 10.69 2.63
CA THR A 57 -5.91 10.44 2.10
C THR A 57 -6.16 11.40 0.95
N GLY A 58 -6.58 10.86 -0.19
CA GLY A 58 -6.94 11.65 -1.36
C GLY A 58 -6.69 10.92 -2.67
N VAL A 59 -6.88 11.63 -3.77
CA VAL A 59 -6.55 11.14 -5.11
C VAL A 59 -5.04 11.22 -5.36
N VAL A 60 -4.50 10.26 -6.10
CA VAL A 60 -3.14 10.29 -6.62
C VAL A 60 -3.16 10.61 -8.12
N LYS A 61 -2.25 11.48 -8.60
CA LYS A 61 -2.28 11.94 -9.99
C LYS A 61 -1.00 11.66 -10.76
N LYS A 62 0.13 12.20 -10.31
CA LYS A 62 1.40 12.12 -11.04
C LYS A 62 2.18 10.87 -10.64
N LEU A 63 1.99 9.80 -11.39
CA LEU A 63 2.72 8.54 -11.23
C LEU A 63 3.96 8.53 -12.13
N VAL A 64 5.13 8.18 -11.57
CA VAL A 64 6.40 8.16 -12.31
C VAL A 64 7.18 6.89 -11.97
N ASP A 65 7.54 6.14 -13.00
CA ASP A 65 8.47 5.02 -12.93
C ASP A 65 9.89 5.54 -13.25
N HIS A 66 10.83 5.40 -12.31
CA HIS A 66 12.19 5.89 -12.50
C HIS A 66 13.20 5.03 -11.74
N ALA A 67 14.14 4.45 -12.50
CA ALA A 67 15.17 3.55 -11.99
C ALA A 67 14.53 2.39 -11.18
N SER A 68 14.85 2.29 -9.90
CA SER A 68 14.33 1.24 -9.01
C SER A 68 13.10 1.66 -8.20
N TRP A 69 12.50 2.82 -8.51
CA TRP A 69 11.42 3.42 -7.73
C TRP A 69 10.14 3.61 -8.54
N TYR A 70 9.00 3.36 -7.90
CA TYR A 70 7.69 3.78 -8.38
C TYR A 70 7.14 4.90 -7.51
N ASN A 71 6.81 6.03 -8.11
CA ASN A 71 6.63 7.29 -7.40
C ASN A 71 5.23 7.87 -7.57
N VAL A 72 4.73 8.53 -6.53
CA VAL A 72 3.66 9.54 -6.62
C VAL A 72 4.34 10.90 -6.39
N LEU A 73 4.19 11.84 -7.30
CA LEU A 73 4.84 13.17 -7.23
C LEU A 73 3.80 14.30 -7.29
N ASP A 74 2.80 14.22 -6.42
CA ASP A 74 1.74 15.23 -6.35
C ASP A 74 2.16 16.44 -5.51
N PRO A 75 1.58 17.65 -5.74
CA PRO A 75 2.01 18.87 -5.05
C PRO A 75 1.95 18.80 -3.52
N LYS A 76 1.04 18.01 -2.96
CA LYS A 76 0.84 17.85 -1.51
C LYS A 76 1.20 16.45 -1.00
N PHE A 77 1.66 15.55 -1.86
CA PHE A 77 1.98 14.18 -1.49
C PHE A 77 3.05 13.59 -2.40
N ASN A 78 4.18 13.22 -1.81
CA ASN A 78 5.25 12.51 -2.50
C ASN A 78 5.44 11.12 -1.87
N LEU A 79 5.45 10.09 -2.70
CA LEU A 79 5.70 8.70 -2.33
C LEU A 79 6.81 8.15 -3.21
N HIS A 80 7.74 7.42 -2.59
CA HIS A 80 8.79 6.65 -3.25
C HIS A 80 8.67 5.21 -2.75
N LEU A 81 8.24 4.30 -3.62
CA LEU A 81 8.07 2.87 -3.34
C LEU A 81 9.11 2.02 -4.07
#